data_AF-A0A4P7SFK2-F1
#
_entry.id   AF-A0A4P7SFK2-F1
#
_cell.length_a   1.000
_cell.length_b   1.000
_cell.length_c   1.000
_cell.angle_alpha   90.00
_cell.angle_beta   90.00
_cell.angle_gamma   90.00
#
_symmetry.space_group_name_H-M   'P 1'
#
loop_
_entity.id
_entity.type
_entity.pdbx_description
1 polymer ?
#
loop_
_entity_poly.entity_id
_entity_poly.type
_entity_poly.pdbx_seq_one_letter_code
_entity_poly.pdbx_strand_id
1 'polypeptide(L)'
;MITTTHEPGHHRTATTTARPPRGPAVTFALHLGGMVLAMLLGMLLLAPVATGLAAAVGWDLAAAGPEAAALVMATTMTLGMAVWMVHRGHGPRAVGEMSAAMVLPFAAGLAPYWAGLVSAADALVVGHVLMLPAMAAVMLLRRDRYTGGHVHAPAPTAWGRGVEAVAHRWPTLLALGLTFDSWLRPGILPAWTLVVLGGEYLVIGAVRREFRGDRLLAAHVAGFVLYLGLAAVAATAPAAVAGPVVAAGWLLHVGWDAALYRAGRVTWRWFAEACAVIDLVLGVTVLLAL
;
A
#
# COMPACT_ATOMS: atom_id res chain seq x y z
N MET A 1 39.84 41.24 -44.72
CA MET A 1 38.38 41.42 -44.94
C MET A 1 37.78 40.03 -44.97
N ILE A 2 37.33 39.53 -43.81
CA ILE A 2 36.78 38.16 -43.65
C ILE A 2 35.31 38.32 -43.31
N THR A 3 34.45 37.77 -44.16
CA THR A 3 32.99 37.79 -44.11
C THR A 3 32.48 36.78 -43.09
N THR A 4 31.74 37.21 -42.08
CA THR A 4 30.98 36.34 -41.18
C THR A 4 29.51 36.33 -41.60
N THR A 5 29.04 35.22 -42.17
CA THR A 5 27.62 34.94 -42.36
C THR A 5 27.07 34.30 -41.09
N HIS A 6 26.21 35.03 -40.37
CA HIS A 6 25.52 34.56 -39.18
C HIS A 6 24.17 33.95 -39.58
N GLU A 7 24.04 32.63 -39.46
CA GLU A 7 22.79 31.91 -39.70
C GLU A 7 21.91 31.98 -38.41
N PRO A 8 20.66 32.46 -38.47
CA PRO A 8 19.80 32.51 -37.29
C PRO A 8 19.23 31.12 -36.96
N GLY A 9 19.65 30.57 -35.82
CA GLY A 9 19.15 29.32 -35.26
C GLY A 9 17.65 29.37 -34.97
N HIS A 10 16.91 28.44 -35.57
CA HIS A 10 15.49 28.25 -35.37
C HIS A 10 15.23 27.60 -33.98
N HIS A 11 15.02 28.42 -32.94
CA HIS A 11 14.54 27.94 -31.65
C HIS A 11 13.07 27.49 -31.78
N ARG A 12 12.84 26.19 -32.03
CA ARG A 12 11.52 25.57 -31.84
C ARG A 12 11.20 25.57 -30.35
N THR A 13 10.46 26.57 -29.90
CA THR A 13 9.77 26.59 -28.60
C THR A 13 8.75 25.46 -28.59
N ALA A 14 9.12 24.32 -27.99
CA ALA A 14 8.17 23.27 -27.68
C ALA A 14 7.14 23.84 -26.69
N THR A 15 5.95 24.16 -27.20
CA THR A 15 4.82 24.59 -26.38
C THR A 15 4.35 23.37 -25.60
N THR A 16 4.85 23.21 -24.37
CA THR A 16 4.29 22.25 -23.41
C THR A 16 2.80 22.56 -23.28
N THR A 17 1.95 21.71 -23.84
CA THR A 17 0.50 21.82 -23.73
C THR A 17 0.11 21.66 -22.26
N ALA A 18 -0.04 22.80 -21.57
CA ALA A 18 -0.53 22.84 -20.22
C ALA A 18 -1.94 22.24 -20.21
N ARG A 19 -2.09 21.11 -19.51
CA ARG A 19 -3.38 20.45 -19.34
C ARG A 19 -4.35 21.46 -18.70
N PRO A 20 -5.60 21.59 -19.19
CA PRO A 20 -6.53 22.59 -18.67
C PRO A 20 -6.71 22.42 -17.15
N PRO A 21 -6.78 23.53 -16.40
CA PRO A 21 -6.93 23.48 -14.96
C PRO A 21 -8.23 22.75 -14.60
N ARG A 22 -8.15 21.77 -13.69
CA ARG A 22 -9.32 21.03 -13.20
C ARG A 22 -10.21 21.98 -12.40
N GLY A 23 -11.53 21.84 -12.57
CA GLY A 23 -12.49 22.63 -11.79
C GLY A 23 -12.37 22.40 -10.28
N PRO A 24 -12.72 23.39 -9.43
CA PRO A 24 -12.55 23.31 -7.98
C PRO A 24 -13.22 22.08 -7.33
N ALA A 25 -14.40 21.69 -7.83
CA ALA A 25 -15.14 20.52 -7.33
C ALA A 25 -14.41 19.19 -7.61
N VAL A 26 -13.77 19.07 -8.78
CA VAL A 26 -12.99 17.87 -9.14
C VAL A 26 -11.74 17.77 -8.28
N THR A 27 -11.04 18.89 -8.09
CA THR A 27 -9.87 18.95 -7.20
C THR A 27 -10.25 18.56 -5.77
N PHE A 28 -11.37 19.08 -5.26
CA PHE A 28 -11.92 18.71 -3.96
C PHE A 28 -12.21 17.21 -3.88
N ALA A 29 -12.95 16.65 -4.84
CA ALA A 29 -13.33 15.24 -4.85
C ALA A 29 -12.13 14.31 -4.95
N LEU A 30 -11.13 14.64 -5.79
CA LEU A 30 -9.88 13.88 -5.88
C LEU A 30 -9.06 13.96 -4.58
N HIS A 31 -9.08 15.10 -3.89
CA HIS A 31 -8.39 15.25 -2.61
C HIS A 31 -9.07 14.43 -1.51
N LEU A 32 -10.40 14.53 -1.40
CA LEU A 32 -11.18 13.72 -0.46
C LEU A 32 -11.01 12.23 -0.75
N GLY A 33 -11.13 11.82 -2.01
CA GLY A 33 -10.92 10.43 -2.43
C GLY A 33 -9.52 9.91 -2.11
N GLY A 34 -8.49 10.75 -2.27
CA GLY A 34 -7.13 10.40 -1.85
C GLY A 34 -6.98 10.18 -0.35
N MET A 35 -7.63 11.02 0.47
CA MET A 35 -7.65 10.84 1.93
C MET A 35 -8.42 9.58 2.35
N VAL A 36 -9.58 9.32 1.75
CA VAL A 36 -10.37 8.10 2.01
C VAL A 36 -9.59 6.85 1.64
N LEU A 37 -8.90 6.86 0.49
CA LEU A 37 -8.05 5.73 0.10
C LEU A 37 -6.90 5.51 1.10
N ALA A 38 -6.21 6.57 1.50
CA ALA A 38 -5.12 6.49 2.48
C ALA A 38 -5.61 5.96 3.85
N MET A 39 -6.81 6.38 4.25
CA MET A 39 -7.48 5.92 5.46
C MET A 39 -7.79 4.41 5.40
N LEU A 40 -8.39 3.93 4.30
CA LEU A 40 -8.68 2.51 4.10
C LEU A 40 -7.41 1.66 4.05
N LEU A 41 -6.36 2.15 3.38
CA LEU A 41 -5.05 1.51 3.38
C LEU A 41 -4.43 1.46 4.78
N GLY A 42 -4.58 2.53 5.57
CA GLY A 42 -4.15 2.57 6.96
C GLY A 42 -4.81 1.49 7.81
N MET A 43 -6.14 1.34 7.70
CA MET A 43 -6.88 0.28 8.37
C MET A 43 -6.41 -1.11 7.93
N LEU A 44 -6.33 -1.35 6.62
CA LEU A 44 -5.96 -2.65 6.04
C LEU A 44 -4.55 -3.08 6.49
N LEU A 45 -3.59 -2.16 6.51
CA LEU A 45 -2.18 -2.48 6.75
C LEU A 45 -1.81 -2.40 8.24
N LEU A 46 -2.40 -1.48 9.02
CA LEU A 46 -2.00 -1.24 10.41
C LEU A 46 -2.87 -1.96 11.44
N ALA A 47 -4.11 -2.36 11.12
CA ALA A 47 -4.96 -3.09 12.08
C ALA A 47 -4.40 -4.48 12.46
N PRO A 48 -3.87 -5.30 11.53
CA PRO A 48 -3.19 -6.54 11.89
C PRO A 48 -1.97 -6.28 12.80
N VAL A 49 -1.23 -5.19 12.52
CA VAL A 49 -0.08 -4.76 13.32
C VAL A 49 -0.50 -4.41 14.74
N ALA A 50 -1.52 -3.57 14.92
CA ALA A 50 -2.04 -3.20 16.23
C ALA A 50 -2.50 -4.43 17.02
N THR A 51 -3.22 -5.34 16.36
CA THR A 51 -3.74 -6.57 16.98
C THR A 51 -2.61 -7.51 17.40
N GLY A 52 -1.61 -7.71 16.54
CA GLY A 52 -0.43 -8.52 16.84
C GLY A 52 0.41 -7.97 17.99
N LEU A 53 0.64 -6.66 18.00
CA LEU A 53 1.39 -6.00 19.07
C LEU A 53 0.65 -6.09 20.42
N ALA A 54 -0.66 -5.93 20.44
CA ALA A 54 -1.45 -6.10 21.66
C ALA A 54 -1.42 -7.56 22.15
N ALA A 55 -1.59 -8.53 21.24
CA ALA A 55 -1.49 -9.94 21.59
C ALA A 55 -0.12 -10.31 22.17
N ALA A 56 0.96 -9.71 21.66
CA ALA A 56 2.32 -9.93 22.17
C ALA A 56 2.53 -9.49 23.62
N VAL A 57 1.69 -8.58 24.14
CA VAL A 57 1.69 -8.16 25.55
C VAL A 57 0.54 -8.77 26.36
N GLY A 58 -0.14 -9.79 25.81
CA GLY A 58 -1.23 -10.51 26.46
C GLY A 58 -2.59 -9.78 26.43
N TRP A 59 -2.76 -8.79 25.54
CA TRP A 59 -4.02 -8.08 25.37
C TRP A 59 -4.80 -8.60 24.17
N ASP A 60 -5.98 -9.14 24.43
CA ASP A 60 -6.95 -9.52 23.41
C ASP A 60 -7.86 -8.33 23.09
N LEU A 61 -7.53 -7.60 22.02
CA LEU A 61 -8.34 -6.46 21.56
C LEU A 61 -9.74 -6.87 21.09
N ALA A 62 -9.93 -8.11 20.66
CA ALA A 62 -11.25 -8.59 20.24
C ALA A 62 -12.15 -8.87 21.45
N ALA A 63 -11.57 -9.38 22.55
CA ALA A 63 -12.28 -9.57 23.81
C ALA A 63 -12.46 -8.27 24.62
N ALA A 64 -11.67 -7.24 24.35
CA ALA A 64 -11.71 -5.96 25.07
C ALA A 64 -12.94 -5.08 24.79
N GLY A 65 -13.86 -5.54 23.93
CA GLY A 65 -15.15 -4.89 23.67
C GLY A 65 -15.13 -3.83 22.55
N PRO A 66 -16.28 -3.18 22.30
CA PRO A 66 -16.45 -2.24 21.20
C PRO A 66 -15.58 -1.00 21.30
N GLU A 67 -15.20 -0.57 22.50
CA GLU A 67 -14.29 0.56 22.71
C GLU A 67 -12.91 0.28 22.12
N ALA A 68 -12.38 -0.94 22.33
CA ALA A 68 -11.10 -1.35 21.76
C ALA A 68 -11.18 -1.44 20.24
N ALA A 69 -12.26 -2.01 19.70
CA ALA A 69 -12.49 -2.07 18.26
C ALA A 69 -12.58 -0.65 17.64
N ALA A 70 -13.29 0.28 18.30
CA ALA A 70 -13.38 1.67 17.88
C ALA A 70 -12.01 2.36 17.89
N LEU A 71 -11.21 2.15 18.93
CA LEU A 71 -9.86 2.72 19.05
C LEU A 71 -8.94 2.21 17.95
N VAL A 72 -8.85 0.89 17.74
CA VAL A 72 -8.03 0.31 16.68
C VAL A 72 -8.44 0.85 15.32
N MET A 73 -9.75 0.85 15.03
CA MET A 73 -10.28 1.31 13.76
C MET A 73 -10.01 2.80 13.55
N ALA A 74 -10.37 3.66 14.51
CA ALA A 74 -10.17 5.10 14.42
C ALA A 74 -8.67 5.46 14.32
N THR A 75 -7.81 4.85 15.14
CA THR A 75 -6.37 5.16 15.18
C THR A 75 -5.68 4.73 13.89
N THR A 76 -5.88 3.51 13.41
CA THR A 76 -5.21 3.01 12.19
C THR A 76 -5.61 3.81 10.96
N MET A 77 -6.90 4.11 10.83
CA MET A 77 -7.45 4.98 9.80
C MET A 77 -6.86 6.40 9.85
N THR A 78 -6.83 6.99 11.06
CA THR A 78 -6.31 8.34 11.27
C THR A 78 -4.82 8.43 10.97
N LEU A 79 -4.03 7.41 11.33
CA LEU A 79 -2.60 7.35 11.03
C LEU A 79 -2.33 7.29 9.53
N GLY A 80 -3.03 6.44 8.78
CA GLY A 80 -2.90 6.35 7.32
C GLY A 80 -3.21 7.68 6.63
N MET A 81 -4.31 8.33 7.05
CA MET A 81 -4.72 9.64 6.56
C MET A 81 -3.69 10.73 6.93
N ALA A 82 -3.21 10.76 8.17
CA ALA A 82 -2.26 11.75 8.65
C ALA A 82 -0.92 11.68 7.90
N VAL A 83 -0.41 10.47 7.66
CA VAL A 83 0.79 10.25 6.82
C VAL A 83 0.57 10.82 5.42
N TRP A 84 -0.59 10.55 4.81
CA TRP A 84 -0.92 11.09 3.50
C TRP A 84 -1.01 12.62 3.48
N MET A 85 -1.69 13.23 4.44
CA MET A 85 -1.80 14.69 4.55
C MET A 85 -0.43 15.36 4.69
N VAL A 86 0.45 14.79 5.51
CA VAL A 86 1.82 15.26 5.70
C VAL A 86 2.62 15.15 4.41
N HIS A 87 2.54 14.01 3.71
CA HIS A 87 3.19 13.84 2.42
C HIS A 87 2.67 14.83 1.37
N ARG A 88 1.39 15.20 1.44
CA ARG A 88 0.78 16.28 0.64
C ARG A 88 1.11 17.69 1.13
N GLY A 89 1.95 17.85 2.17
CA GLY A 89 2.41 19.14 2.68
C GLY A 89 1.46 19.85 3.63
N HIS A 90 0.48 19.17 4.21
CA HIS A 90 -0.43 19.80 5.18
C HIS A 90 0.28 20.06 6.52
N GLY A 91 0.07 21.25 7.08
CA GLY A 91 0.61 21.62 8.39
C GLY A 91 -0.05 20.87 9.56
N PRO A 92 0.59 20.85 10.74
CA PRO A 92 0.15 20.05 11.89
C PRO A 92 -1.25 20.41 12.37
N ARG A 93 -1.65 21.69 12.26
CA ARG A 93 -3.02 22.13 12.60
C ARG A 93 -4.07 21.50 11.68
N ALA A 94 -3.82 21.43 10.38
CA ALA A 94 -4.76 20.84 9.43
C ALA A 94 -4.88 19.33 9.66
N VAL A 95 -3.75 18.66 9.93
CA VAL A 95 -3.73 17.25 10.32
C VAL A 95 -4.52 17.04 11.61
N GLY A 96 -4.32 17.87 12.64
CA GLY A 96 -5.07 17.78 13.90
C GLY A 96 -6.57 18.03 13.75
N GLU A 97 -6.97 19.05 12.98
CA GLU A 97 -8.38 19.32 12.65
C GLU A 97 -9.03 18.11 11.95
N MET A 98 -8.32 17.50 10.99
CA MET A 98 -8.82 16.32 10.28
C MET A 98 -8.85 15.07 11.15
N SER A 99 -7.81 14.81 11.95
CA SER A 99 -7.78 13.70 12.90
C SER A 99 -8.91 13.78 13.92
N ALA A 100 -9.23 14.99 14.42
CA ALA A 100 -10.38 15.18 15.29
C ALA A 100 -11.70 14.82 14.58
N ALA A 101 -11.87 15.22 13.31
CA ALA A 101 -13.05 14.86 12.52
C ALA A 101 -13.17 13.35 12.25
N MET A 102 -12.07 12.61 12.34
CA MET A 102 -12.06 11.15 12.22
C MET A 102 -12.41 10.44 13.53
N VAL A 103 -11.91 10.95 14.66
CA VAL A 103 -12.06 10.29 15.98
C VAL A 103 -13.38 10.65 16.67
N LEU A 104 -13.83 11.91 16.59
CA LEU A 104 -15.04 12.37 17.29
C LEU A 104 -16.32 11.61 16.92
N PRO A 105 -16.55 11.23 15.65
CA PRO A 105 -17.71 10.43 15.27
C PRO A 105 -17.79 9.06 15.97
N PHE A 106 -16.66 8.42 16.28
CA PHE A 106 -16.64 7.20 17.07
C PHE A 106 -17.09 7.43 18.52
N ALA A 107 -16.63 8.51 19.15
CA ALA A 107 -17.09 8.89 20.48
C ALA A 107 -18.61 9.18 20.49
N ALA A 108 -19.10 9.86 19.44
CA ALA A 108 -20.53 10.13 19.28
C ALA A 108 -21.35 8.85 19.06
N GLY A 109 -20.83 7.87 18.33
CA GLY A 109 -21.46 6.56 18.14
C GLY A 109 -21.45 5.68 19.40
N LEU A 110 -20.41 5.75 20.22
CA LEU A 110 -20.30 5.00 21.47
C LEU A 110 -21.21 5.54 22.58
N ALA A 111 -21.50 6.84 22.61
CA ALA A 111 -22.38 7.45 23.62
C ALA A 111 -23.78 6.78 23.73
N PRO A 112 -24.53 6.55 22.64
CA PRO A 112 -25.81 5.84 22.71
C PRO A 112 -25.64 4.34 23.05
N TYR A 113 -24.51 3.72 22.72
CA TYR A 113 -24.21 2.36 23.13
C TYR A 113 -24.05 2.26 24.66
N TRP A 114 -23.35 3.21 25.29
CA TRP A 114 -23.25 3.27 26.75
C TRP A 114 -24.58 3.51 27.45
N ALA A 115 -25.53 4.15 26.78
CA ALA A 115 -26.90 4.30 27.25
C ALA A 115 -27.80 3.06 26.99
N GLY A 116 -27.26 2.01 26.36
CA GLY A 116 -28.00 0.80 26.00
C GLY A 116 -29.01 0.98 24.86
N LEU A 117 -28.90 2.07 24.09
CA LEU A 117 -29.87 2.44 23.05
C LEU A 117 -29.60 1.77 21.70
N VAL A 118 -28.34 1.39 21.44
CA VAL A 118 -27.91 0.78 20.17
C VAL A 118 -26.95 -0.38 20.44
N SER A 119 -26.84 -1.29 19.47
CA SER A 119 -25.86 -2.37 19.56
C SER A 119 -24.43 -1.84 19.39
N ALA A 120 -23.45 -2.60 19.88
CA ALA A 120 -22.03 -2.33 19.68
C ALA A 120 -21.68 -2.23 18.18
N ALA A 121 -22.23 -3.11 17.34
CA ALA A 121 -22.01 -3.09 15.91
C ALA A 121 -22.56 -1.82 15.26
N ASP A 122 -23.77 -1.39 15.64
CA ASP A 122 -24.38 -0.17 15.11
C ASP A 122 -23.58 1.06 15.51
N ALA A 123 -23.13 1.15 16.77
CA ALA A 123 -22.29 2.25 17.25
C ALA A 123 -21.00 2.41 16.44
N LEU A 124 -20.32 1.29 16.14
CA LEU A 124 -19.10 1.28 15.33
C LEU A 124 -19.36 1.68 13.88
N VAL A 125 -20.42 1.15 13.27
CA VAL A 125 -20.80 1.47 11.89
C VAL A 125 -21.18 2.94 11.77
N VAL A 126 -22.01 3.45 12.69
CA VAL A 126 -22.42 4.86 12.72
C VAL A 126 -21.20 5.77 12.86
N GLY A 127 -20.30 5.49 13.81
CA GLY A 127 -19.07 6.27 13.96
C GLY A 127 -18.20 6.25 12.70
N HIS A 128 -18.03 5.07 12.09
CA HIS A 128 -17.25 4.89 10.87
C HIS A 128 -17.84 5.64 9.66
N VAL A 129 -19.17 5.58 9.48
CA VAL A 129 -19.85 6.24 8.35
C VAL A 129 -19.90 7.76 8.55
N LEU A 130 -20.17 8.24 9.77
CA LEU A 130 -20.25 9.67 10.10
C LEU A 130 -18.90 10.41 10.01
N MET A 131 -17.80 9.69 10.05
CA MET A 131 -16.47 10.25 9.77
C MET A 131 -16.35 10.85 8.37
N LEU A 132 -16.90 10.21 7.33
CA LEU A 132 -16.82 10.75 5.96
C LEU A 132 -17.50 12.13 5.81
N PRO A 133 -18.74 12.35 6.25
CA PRO A 133 -19.36 13.67 6.21
C PRO A 133 -18.66 14.66 7.16
N ALA A 134 -18.12 14.22 8.31
CA ALA A 134 -17.35 15.10 9.20
C ALA A 134 -16.07 15.61 8.53
N MET A 135 -15.31 14.73 7.86
CA MET A 135 -14.14 15.12 7.06
C MET A 135 -14.52 16.07 5.93
N ALA A 136 -15.59 15.74 5.19
CA ALA A 136 -16.09 16.60 4.12
C ALA A 136 -16.48 17.99 4.66
N ALA A 137 -17.14 18.07 5.81
CA ALA A 137 -17.49 19.32 6.47
C ALA A 137 -16.24 20.14 6.82
N VAL A 138 -15.20 19.53 7.42
CA VAL A 138 -13.92 20.21 7.69
C VAL A 138 -13.30 20.76 6.42
N MET A 139 -13.26 19.96 5.34
CA MET A 139 -12.71 20.43 4.06
C MET A 139 -13.53 21.57 3.46
N LEU A 140 -14.86 21.54 3.58
CA LEU A 140 -15.75 22.60 3.09
C LEU A 140 -15.58 23.90 3.87
N LEU A 141 -15.45 23.82 5.20
CA LEU A 141 -15.19 24.95 6.10
C LEU A 141 -13.77 25.55 5.94
N ARG A 142 -12.89 24.83 5.23
CA ARG A 142 -11.50 25.20 4.94
C ARG A 142 -11.21 25.12 3.44
N ARG A 143 -12.21 25.43 2.61
CA ARG A 143 -12.14 25.25 1.15
C ARG A 143 -10.92 25.90 0.52
N ASP A 144 -10.53 27.07 1.01
CA ASP A 144 -9.33 27.81 0.62
C ASP A 144 -8.05 26.97 0.76
N ARG A 145 -7.93 26.16 1.81
CA ARG A 145 -6.75 25.30 2.05
C ARG A 145 -6.74 24.01 1.22
N TYR A 146 -7.92 23.48 0.90
CA TYR A 146 -8.05 22.20 0.20
C TYR A 146 -8.27 22.35 -1.32
N THR A 147 -8.60 23.56 -1.80
CA THR A 147 -8.83 23.85 -3.23
C THR A 147 -7.99 25.02 -3.76
N GLY A 148 -7.36 25.82 -2.90
CA GLY A 148 -6.48 26.92 -3.29
C GLY A 148 -5.13 26.41 -3.81
N GLY A 149 -4.72 26.91 -4.96
CA GLY A 149 -3.41 26.60 -5.56
C GLY A 149 -2.27 27.02 -4.65
N HIS A 150 -1.32 26.10 -4.46
CA HIS A 150 0.03 26.24 -3.90
C HIS A 150 0.30 27.53 -3.10
N VAL A 151 -0.08 27.53 -1.82
CA VAL A 151 0.59 28.37 -0.82
C VAL A 151 2.04 27.87 -0.73
N HIS A 152 3.02 28.78 -0.75
CA HIS A 152 4.44 28.44 -0.62
C HIS A 152 4.66 27.42 0.48
N ALA A 153 5.14 26.23 0.09
CA ALA A 153 5.36 25.12 1.02
C ALA A 153 6.33 25.59 2.11
N PRO A 154 5.95 25.54 3.40
CA PRO A 154 6.86 25.78 4.50
C PRO A 154 8.08 24.87 4.39
N ALA A 155 9.22 25.29 4.94
CA ALA A 155 10.42 24.46 4.99
C ALA A 155 10.10 23.07 5.60
N PRO A 156 10.64 21.97 5.06
CA PRO A 156 10.26 20.63 5.49
C PRO A 156 10.57 20.41 6.97
N THR A 157 9.52 20.07 7.73
CA THR A 157 9.64 19.72 9.16
C THR A 157 10.37 18.37 9.32
N ALA A 158 10.91 18.10 10.51
CA ALA A 158 11.52 16.79 10.80
C ALA A 158 10.52 15.64 10.57
N TRP A 159 9.26 15.87 10.94
CA TRP A 159 8.14 14.96 10.67
C TRP A 159 7.93 14.75 9.16
N GLY A 160 7.94 15.81 8.36
CA GLY A 160 7.82 15.71 6.90
C GLY A 160 8.96 14.94 6.25
N ARG A 161 10.21 15.12 6.71
CA ARG A 161 11.36 14.34 6.22
C ARG A 161 11.24 12.85 6.56
N GLY A 162 10.77 12.53 7.77
CA GLY A 162 10.49 11.15 8.17
C GLY A 162 9.43 10.49 7.27
N VAL A 163 8.32 11.18 7.03
CA VAL A 163 7.26 10.69 6.13
C VAL A 163 7.76 10.52 4.70
N GLU A 164 8.59 11.43 4.18
CA GLU A 164 9.12 11.30 2.82
C GLU A 164 10.08 10.11 2.69
N ALA A 165 10.93 9.87 3.70
CA ALA A 165 11.80 8.70 3.73
C ALA A 165 10.99 7.39 3.73
N VAL A 166 9.90 7.34 4.50
CA VAL A 166 8.94 6.23 4.52
C VAL A 166 8.27 6.07 3.16
N ALA A 167 7.77 7.16 2.57
CA ALA A 167 7.10 7.15 1.28
C ALA A 167 8.03 6.66 0.14
N HIS A 168 9.33 6.95 0.20
CA HIS A 168 10.29 6.45 -0.77
C HIS A 168 10.44 4.91 -0.74
N ARG A 169 10.12 4.28 0.39
CA ARG A 169 10.13 2.83 0.60
C ARG A 169 8.75 2.20 0.51
N TRP A 170 7.77 2.89 -0.09
CA TRP A 170 6.40 2.41 -0.16
C TRP A 170 6.23 0.98 -0.71
N PRO A 171 7.02 0.47 -1.70
CA PRO A 171 6.81 -0.89 -2.19
C PRO A 171 7.17 -1.93 -1.13
N THR A 172 8.33 -1.76 -0.48
CA THR A 172 8.77 -2.59 0.64
C THR A 172 7.78 -2.51 1.82
N LEU A 173 7.35 -1.31 2.19
CA LEU A 173 6.42 -1.13 3.32
C LEU A 173 5.04 -1.72 3.04
N LEU A 174 4.54 -1.58 1.82
CA LEU A 174 3.29 -2.20 1.39
C LEU A 174 3.41 -3.73 1.45
N ALA A 175 4.50 -4.30 0.91
CA ALA A 175 4.78 -5.73 0.96
C ALA A 175 4.83 -6.27 2.40
N LEU A 176 5.55 -5.59 3.30
CA LEU A 176 5.60 -5.95 4.72
C LEU A 176 4.24 -5.85 5.40
N GLY A 177 3.47 -4.80 5.12
CA GLY A 177 2.13 -4.64 5.67
C GLY A 177 1.16 -5.73 5.21
N LEU A 178 1.17 -6.06 3.91
CA LEU A 178 0.32 -7.12 3.33
C LEU A 178 0.67 -8.51 3.86
N THR A 179 1.93 -8.74 4.23
CA THR A 179 2.41 -10.04 4.72
C THR A 179 2.54 -10.11 6.24
N PHE A 180 2.21 -9.04 6.97
CA PHE A 180 2.40 -9.00 8.42
C PHE A 180 1.70 -10.15 9.17
N ASP A 181 0.48 -10.50 8.76
CA ASP A 181 -0.30 -11.58 9.40
C ASP A 181 0.40 -12.94 9.34
N SER A 182 1.19 -13.20 8.29
CA SER A 182 1.94 -14.46 8.14
C SER A 182 3.00 -14.66 9.22
N TRP A 183 3.50 -13.59 9.85
CA TRP A 183 4.40 -13.70 11.00
C TRP A 183 3.69 -14.12 12.28
N LEU A 184 2.42 -13.72 12.43
CA LEU A 184 1.63 -14.07 13.60
C LEU A 184 1.02 -15.47 13.49
N ARG A 185 0.65 -15.85 12.27
CA ARG A 185 -0.05 -17.10 11.95
C ARG A 185 0.65 -17.79 10.78
N PRO A 186 1.88 -18.29 11.00
CA PRO A 186 2.63 -18.97 9.96
C PRO A 186 1.85 -20.23 9.53
N GLY A 187 1.78 -20.45 8.22
CA GLY A 187 1.02 -21.55 7.65
C GLY A 187 1.58 -21.97 6.29
N ILE A 188 1.35 -23.22 5.92
CA ILE A 188 1.76 -23.74 4.62
C ILE A 188 0.83 -23.16 3.54
N LEU A 189 1.41 -22.46 2.57
CA LEU A 189 0.68 -21.90 1.45
C LEU A 189 0.24 -23.02 0.49
N PRO A 190 -0.94 -22.89 -0.16
CA PRO A 190 -1.45 -23.92 -1.03
C PRO A 190 -0.61 -24.03 -2.31
N ALA A 191 -0.43 -25.26 -2.83
CA ALA A 191 0.46 -25.55 -3.95
C ALA A 191 0.22 -24.72 -5.22
N TRP A 192 -1.02 -24.27 -5.46
CA TRP A 192 -1.36 -23.44 -6.63
C TRP A 192 -0.66 -22.07 -6.62
N THR A 193 -0.21 -21.55 -5.47
CA THR A 193 0.52 -20.28 -5.44
C THR A 193 1.82 -20.36 -6.23
N LEU A 194 2.48 -21.52 -6.25
CA LEU A 194 3.69 -21.74 -7.05
C LEU A 194 3.41 -21.59 -8.56
N VAL A 195 2.22 -21.99 -9.02
CA VAL A 195 1.82 -21.79 -10.42
C VAL A 195 1.69 -20.29 -10.73
N VAL A 196 1.18 -19.50 -9.79
CA VAL A 196 1.06 -18.05 -9.94
C VAL A 196 2.44 -17.40 -10.00
N LEU A 197 3.35 -17.74 -9.07
CA LEU A 197 4.73 -17.24 -9.07
C LEU A 197 5.44 -17.52 -10.40
N GLY A 198 5.40 -18.76 -10.89
CA GLY A 198 6.02 -19.10 -12.17
C GLY A 198 5.38 -18.39 -13.39
N GLY A 199 4.10 -18.04 -13.29
CA GLY A 199 3.32 -17.50 -14.41
C GLY A 199 3.29 -15.97 -14.49
N GLU A 200 3.45 -15.27 -13.37
CA GLU A 200 3.18 -13.82 -13.33
C GLU A 200 4.09 -13.02 -14.26
N TYR A 201 5.37 -13.35 -14.35
CA TYR A 201 6.30 -12.63 -15.22
C TYR A 201 6.15 -12.99 -16.69
N LEU A 202 5.60 -14.16 -17.02
CA LEU A 202 5.16 -14.45 -18.38
C LEU A 202 4.01 -13.51 -18.78
N VAL A 203 3.03 -13.32 -17.91
CA VAL A 203 1.91 -12.42 -18.17
C VAL A 203 2.40 -10.97 -18.27
N ILE A 204 3.17 -10.49 -17.29
CA ILE A 204 3.69 -9.11 -17.26
C ILE A 204 4.60 -8.86 -18.47
N GLY A 205 5.53 -9.76 -18.78
CA GLY A 205 6.43 -9.64 -19.92
C GLY A 205 5.72 -9.64 -21.27
N ALA A 206 4.64 -10.42 -21.41
CA ALA A 206 3.80 -10.42 -22.60
C ALA A 206 3.04 -9.10 -22.78
N VAL A 207 2.40 -8.60 -21.70
CA VAL A 207 1.71 -7.30 -21.69
C VAL A 207 2.67 -6.16 -22.03
N ARG A 208 3.90 -6.20 -21.48
CA ARG A 208 4.94 -5.20 -21.73
C ARG A 208 5.72 -5.39 -23.03
N ARG A 209 5.46 -6.47 -23.78
CA ARG A 209 6.12 -6.81 -25.06
C ARG A 209 7.66 -6.89 -24.95
N GLU A 210 8.15 -7.39 -23.82
CA GLU A 210 9.59 -7.50 -23.50
C GLU A 210 10.24 -8.79 -24.04
N PHE A 211 9.44 -9.72 -24.54
CA PHE A 211 9.88 -11.02 -25.05
C PHE A 211 10.32 -11.04 -26.51
N ARG A 212 10.66 -9.88 -27.07
CA ARG A 212 11.12 -9.76 -28.46
C ARG A 212 12.46 -10.46 -28.77
N GLY A 213 13.11 -11.06 -27.76
CA GLY A 213 14.24 -11.96 -27.92
C GLY A 213 13.95 -13.32 -27.27
N ASP A 214 13.98 -14.38 -28.07
CA ASP A 214 13.46 -15.71 -27.72
C ASP A 214 14.12 -16.33 -26.47
N ARG A 215 15.38 -16.00 -26.19
CA ARG A 215 16.10 -16.53 -25.02
C ARG A 215 15.47 -16.11 -23.69
N LEU A 216 14.98 -14.88 -23.59
CA LEU A 216 14.36 -14.40 -22.35
C LEU A 216 12.99 -15.04 -22.14
N LEU A 217 12.23 -15.20 -23.22
CA LEU A 217 10.96 -15.94 -23.20
C LEU A 217 11.20 -17.40 -22.80
N ALA A 218 12.18 -18.06 -23.43
CA ALA A 218 12.54 -19.44 -23.12
C ALA A 218 12.92 -19.61 -21.63
N ALA A 219 13.67 -18.67 -21.06
CA ALA A 219 14.00 -18.69 -19.63
C ALA A 219 12.75 -18.61 -18.74
N HIS A 220 11.78 -17.73 -19.08
CA HIS A 220 10.53 -17.63 -18.32
C HIS A 220 9.62 -18.85 -18.51
N VAL A 221 9.56 -19.42 -19.71
CA VAL A 221 8.80 -20.66 -19.97
C VAL A 221 9.42 -21.84 -19.22
N ALA A 222 10.75 -21.97 -19.25
CA ALA A 222 11.45 -23.01 -18.49
C ALA A 222 11.25 -22.84 -16.98
N GLY A 223 11.33 -21.61 -16.48
CA GLY A 223 10.98 -21.27 -15.09
C GLY A 223 9.55 -21.68 -14.76
N PHE A 224 8.57 -21.31 -15.59
CA PHE A 224 7.18 -21.69 -15.35
C PHE A 224 6.97 -23.21 -15.33
N VAL A 225 7.61 -23.97 -16.23
CA VAL A 225 7.56 -25.44 -16.23
C VAL A 225 8.16 -26.00 -14.92
N LEU A 226 9.27 -25.44 -14.44
CA LEU A 226 9.83 -25.81 -13.14
C LEU A 226 8.81 -25.58 -12.01
N TYR A 227 8.16 -24.41 -11.96
CA TYR A 227 7.16 -24.09 -10.94
C TYR A 227 5.90 -24.96 -11.04
N LEU A 228 5.47 -25.36 -12.24
CA LEU A 228 4.41 -26.35 -12.42
C LEU A 228 4.81 -27.71 -11.82
N GLY A 229 6.06 -28.13 -11.99
CA GLY A 229 6.59 -29.33 -11.36
C GLY A 229 6.60 -29.25 -9.83
N LEU A 230 7.08 -28.13 -9.27
CA LEU A 230 7.07 -27.89 -7.83
C LEU A 230 5.63 -27.88 -7.27
N ALA A 231 4.69 -27.25 -7.98
CA ALA A 231 3.27 -27.23 -7.61
C ALA A 231 2.66 -28.64 -7.62
N ALA A 232 2.96 -29.45 -8.65
CA ALA A 232 2.48 -30.81 -8.73
C ALA A 232 3.01 -31.66 -7.56
N VAL A 233 4.31 -31.55 -7.25
CA VAL A 233 4.91 -32.24 -6.09
C VAL A 233 4.24 -31.81 -4.79
N ALA A 234 4.09 -30.50 -4.56
CA ALA A 234 3.46 -29.98 -3.36
C ALA A 234 1.97 -30.40 -3.22
N ALA A 235 1.26 -30.59 -4.33
CA ALA A 235 -0.14 -31.01 -4.33
C ALA A 235 -0.34 -32.50 -4.06
N THR A 236 0.62 -33.35 -4.40
CA THR A 236 0.49 -34.81 -4.31
C THR A 236 1.33 -35.47 -3.23
N ALA A 237 2.37 -34.79 -2.74
CA ALA A 237 3.28 -35.35 -1.74
C ALA A 237 2.72 -35.20 -0.31
N PRO A 238 3.19 -36.00 0.66
CA PRO A 238 2.86 -35.82 2.06
C PRO A 238 3.25 -34.42 2.57
N ALA A 239 2.59 -33.94 3.62
CA ALA A 239 2.82 -32.61 4.20
C ALA A 239 4.30 -32.33 4.53
N ALA A 240 5.03 -33.35 5.01
CA ALA A 240 6.46 -33.28 5.32
C ALA A 240 7.34 -32.92 4.11
N VAL A 241 6.86 -33.14 2.88
CA VAL A 241 7.55 -32.79 1.63
C VAL A 241 6.91 -31.54 1.01
N ALA A 242 5.58 -31.43 1.05
CA ALA A 242 4.86 -30.32 0.44
C ALA A 242 5.27 -28.96 1.03
N GLY A 243 5.38 -28.87 2.36
CA GLY A 243 5.77 -27.63 3.04
C GLY A 243 7.16 -27.10 2.63
N PRO A 244 8.24 -27.89 2.74
CA PRO A 244 9.56 -27.51 2.26
C PRO A 244 9.61 -27.14 0.77
N VAL A 245 8.87 -27.85 -0.08
CA VAL A 245 8.82 -27.57 -1.52
C VAL A 245 8.18 -26.20 -1.79
N VAL A 246 7.08 -25.89 -1.10
CA VAL A 246 6.44 -24.57 -1.18
C VAL A 246 7.40 -23.48 -0.71
N ALA A 247 8.00 -23.61 0.47
CA ALA A 247 8.97 -22.65 0.99
C ALA A 247 10.14 -22.42 0.01
N ALA A 248 10.74 -23.49 -0.51
CA ALA A 248 11.83 -23.40 -1.46
C ALA A 248 11.42 -22.71 -2.77
N GLY A 249 10.21 -22.95 -3.25
CA GLY A 249 9.65 -22.27 -4.43
C GLY A 249 9.56 -20.76 -4.23
N TRP A 250 8.99 -20.30 -3.12
CA TRP A 250 8.91 -18.87 -2.80
C TRP A 250 10.32 -18.23 -2.65
N LEU A 251 11.23 -18.87 -1.93
CA LEU A 251 12.60 -18.34 -1.75
C LEU A 251 13.42 -18.34 -3.05
N LEU A 252 13.20 -19.31 -3.94
CA LEU A 252 13.81 -19.31 -5.26
C LEU A 252 13.36 -18.11 -6.09
N HIS A 253 12.08 -17.73 -5.97
CA HIS A 253 11.50 -16.61 -6.69
C HIS A 253 12.14 -15.26 -6.31
N VAL A 254 12.49 -15.07 -5.03
CA VAL A 254 13.27 -13.91 -4.55
C VAL A 254 14.54 -13.68 -5.39
N GLY A 255 15.23 -14.77 -5.75
CA GLY A 255 16.43 -14.71 -6.59
C GLY A 255 16.12 -14.19 -8.00
N TRP A 256 14.99 -14.61 -8.56
CA TRP A 256 14.51 -14.15 -9.87
C TRP A 256 14.08 -12.68 -9.83
N ASP A 257 13.35 -12.27 -8.80
CA ASP A 257 12.96 -10.87 -8.57
C ASP A 257 14.18 -9.96 -8.49
N ALA A 258 15.20 -10.37 -7.73
CA ALA A 258 16.44 -9.62 -7.61
C ALA A 258 17.20 -9.52 -8.94
N ALA A 259 17.09 -10.54 -9.81
CA ALA A 259 17.67 -10.49 -11.16
C ALA A 259 16.89 -9.51 -12.05
N LEU A 260 15.55 -9.56 -12.04
CA LEU A 260 14.70 -8.65 -12.81
C LEU A 260 14.80 -7.19 -12.33
N TYR A 261 14.88 -6.98 -11.02
CA TYR A 261 15.08 -5.67 -10.41
C TYR A 261 16.40 -5.03 -10.88
N ARG A 262 17.50 -5.80 -10.88
CA ARG A 262 18.81 -5.33 -11.34
C ARG A 262 18.85 -5.11 -12.85
N ALA A 263 18.23 -5.99 -13.63
CA ALA A 263 18.18 -5.88 -15.08
C ALA A 263 17.27 -4.73 -15.55
N GLY A 264 16.28 -4.32 -14.75
CA GLY A 264 15.32 -3.28 -15.13
C GLY A 264 14.43 -3.69 -16.32
N ARG A 265 14.22 -5.00 -16.51
CA ARG A 265 13.45 -5.58 -17.63
C ARG A 265 12.25 -6.37 -17.13
N VAL A 266 11.32 -6.66 -18.04
CA VAL A 266 10.08 -7.46 -17.83
C VAL A 266 9.07 -6.79 -16.90
N THR A 267 9.46 -6.39 -15.69
CA THR A 267 8.57 -5.78 -14.69
C THR A 267 9.04 -4.39 -14.26
N TRP A 268 8.25 -3.69 -13.43
CA TRP A 268 8.62 -2.39 -12.87
C TRP A 268 9.49 -2.62 -11.61
N ARG A 269 10.45 -1.72 -11.37
CA ARG A 269 11.36 -1.85 -10.20
C ARG A 269 10.62 -1.92 -8.87
N TRP A 270 9.57 -1.11 -8.69
CA TRP A 270 8.75 -1.14 -7.48
C TRP A 270 8.01 -2.48 -7.31
N PHE A 271 7.58 -3.11 -8.41
CA PHE A 271 6.88 -4.38 -8.38
C PHE A 271 7.85 -5.50 -8.01
N ALA A 272 9.02 -5.56 -8.65
CA ALA A 272 10.05 -6.56 -8.30
C ALA A 272 10.55 -6.39 -6.85
N GLU A 273 10.64 -5.16 -6.35
CA GLU A 273 10.99 -4.91 -4.94
C GLU A 273 9.91 -5.42 -3.99
N ALA A 274 8.64 -5.13 -4.27
CA ALA A 274 7.53 -5.62 -3.45
C ALA A 274 7.41 -7.15 -3.50
N CYS A 275 7.52 -7.75 -4.70
CA CYS A 275 7.50 -9.20 -4.92
C CYS A 275 8.60 -9.88 -4.12
N ALA A 276 9.86 -9.40 -4.23
CA ALA A 276 10.98 -9.99 -3.49
C ALA A 276 10.77 -9.99 -1.98
N VAL A 277 10.16 -8.92 -1.44
CA VAL A 277 9.86 -8.82 -0.01
C VAL A 277 8.73 -9.77 0.40
N ILE A 278 7.65 -9.83 -0.38
CA ILE A 278 6.53 -10.76 -0.16
C ILE A 278 7.07 -12.20 -0.16
N ASP A 279 7.86 -12.54 -1.16
CA ASP A 279 8.35 -13.90 -1.36
C ASP A 279 9.32 -14.34 -0.28
N LEU A 280 10.16 -13.42 0.19
CA LEU A 280 11.05 -13.66 1.31
C LEU A 280 10.25 -13.90 2.60
N VAL A 281 9.28 -13.04 2.90
CA VAL A 281 8.45 -13.17 4.11
C VAL A 281 7.65 -14.46 4.08
N LEU A 282 6.96 -14.74 2.97
CA LEU A 282 6.13 -15.93 2.83
C LEU A 282 6.96 -17.21 2.81
N GLY A 283 8.09 -17.24 2.11
CA GLY A 283 9.01 -18.37 2.12
C GLY A 283 9.55 -18.68 3.53
N VAL A 284 9.97 -17.66 4.28
CA VAL A 284 10.46 -17.82 5.66
C VAL A 284 9.34 -18.25 6.62
N THR A 285 8.17 -17.64 6.55
CA THR A 285 7.04 -17.98 7.44
C THR A 285 6.49 -19.37 7.17
N VAL A 286 6.51 -19.86 5.91
CA VAL A 286 6.21 -21.26 5.62
C VAL A 286 7.25 -22.19 6.28
N LEU A 287 8.55 -21.86 6.24
CA LEU A 287 9.58 -22.66 6.93
C LEU A 287 9.37 -22.72 8.44
N LEU A 288 8.94 -21.61 9.06
CA LEU A 288 8.62 -21.56 10.49
C LEU A 288 7.36 -22.36 10.85
N ALA A 289 6.51 -22.67 9.86
CA ALA A 289 5.28 -23.44 10.05
C ALA A 289 5.46 -24.97 9.93
N LEU A 290 6.66 -25.43 9.53
CA LEU A 290 6.99 -26.87 9.38
C LEU A 290 7.27 -27.54 10.72
#